data_AF-A0A1S6HCZ9-F1
#
_entry.id   AF-A0A1S6HCZ9-F1
#
_cell.length_a   1.000
_cell.length_b   1.000
_cell.length_c   1.000
_cell.angle_alpha   90.00
_cell.angle_beta   90.00
_cell.angle_gamma   90.00
#
_symmetry.space_group_name_H-M   'P 1'
#
loop_
_entity.id
_entity.type
_entity.pdbx_description
1 polymer ?
#
loop_
_entity_poly.entity_id
_entity_poly.type
_entity_poly.pdbx_seq_one_letter_code
_entity_poly.pdbx_strand_id
1 'polypeptide(L)' 'MSNEDYRIKLAVIAGASRALKFKDKQPKATNEETIKHITENITEIIDKIDEEEF' A
#
# COMPACT_ATOMS: atom_id res chain seq x y z
N MET A 1 2.26 -5.37 21.35
CA MET A 1 2.53 -4.59 20.12
C MET A 1 2.05 -3.18 20.37
N SER A 2 2.82 -2.17 19.99
CA SER A 2 2.32 -0.79 20.02
C SER A 2 1.27 -0.61 18.90
N ASN A 3 0.38 0.38 19.04
CA ASN A 3 -0.53 0.75 17.95
C ASN A 3 0.23 1.17 16.69
N GLU A 4 1.42 1.75 16.85
CA GLU A 4 2.30 2.10 15.75
C GLU A 4 2.81 0.87 14.99
N ASP A 5 3.26 -0.18 15.68
CA ASP A 5 3.69 -1.44 15.06
C ASP A 5 2.54 -2.10 14.27
N TYR A 6 1.32 -1.99 14.79
CA TYR A 6 0.13 -2.54 14.14
C TYR A 6 -0.21 -1.76 12.85
N ARG A 7 -0.23 -0.43 12.92
CA ARG A 7 -0.47 0.44 11.75
C ARG A 7 0.58 0.24 10.67
N ILE A 8 1.86 0.12 11.03
CA ILE A 8 2.94 -0.17 10.08
C ILE A 8 2.70 -1.50 9.36
N LYS A 9 2.30 -2.55 10.08
CA LYS A 9 1.99 -3.85 9.47
C LYS A 9 0.82 -3.77 8.49
N LEU A 10 -0.25 -3.06 8.85
CA LEU A 10 -1.39 -2.85 7.95
C LEU A 10 -0.97 -2.06 6.70
N ALA A 11 -0.18 -1.00 6.85
CA ALA A 11 0.33 -0.21 5.74
C ALA A 11 1.19 -1.04 4.77
N VAL A 12 2.05 -1.91 5.30
CA VAL A 12 2.86 -2.83 4.50
C VAL A 12 1.98 -3.81 3.72
N ILE A 13 0.98 -4.42 4.37
CA ILE A 13 0.07 -5.37 3.73
C ILE A 13 -0.74 -4.68 2.63
N ALA A 14 -1.30 -3.50 2.90
CA ALA A 14 -2.08 -2.73 1.96
C ALA A 14 -1.24 -2.28 0.75
N GLY A 15 -0.02 -1.80 1.00
CA GLY A 15 0.94 -1.45 -0.05
C GLY A 15 1.28 -2.64 -0.95
N ALA A 16 1.56 -3.82 -0.36
CA ALA A 16 1.82 -5.04 -1.11
C ALA A 16 0.60 -5.49 -1.95
N SER A 17 -0.61 -5.43 -1.38
CA SER A 17 -1.84 -5.74 -2.12
C SER A 17 -2.04 -4.82 -3.32
N ARG A 18 -1.79 -3.51 -3.17
CA ARG A 18 -1.89 -2.54 -4.26
C ARG A 18 -0.81 -2.76 -5.33
N ALA A 19 0.40 -3.15 -4.92
CA ALA A 19 1.48 -3.55 -5.83
C ALA A 19 1.05 -4.69 -6.76
N LEU A 20 0.47 -5.75 -6.17
CA LEU A 20 0.00 -6.92 -6.92
C LEU A 20 -1.11 -6.53 -7.91
N LYS A 21 -2.12 -5.77 -7.45
CA LYS A 21 -3.20 -5.28 -8.31
C LYS A 21 -2.70 -4.38 -9.45
N PHE A 22 -1.65 -3.59 -9.20
CA PHE A 22 -1.04 -2.77 -10.24
C PHE A 22 -0.36 -3.64 -11.30
N LYS A 23 0.43 -4.65 -10.89
CA LYS A 23 1.05 -5.60 -11.83
C LYS A 23 0.05 -6.47 -12.58
N ASP A 24 -1.08 -6.85 -11.97
CA ASP A 24 -2.14 -7.57 -12.67
C ASP A 24 -2.71 -6.74 -13.83
N LYS A 25 -2.85 -5.43 -13.64
CA LYS A 25 -3.33 -4.48 -14.66
C LYS A 25 -2.24 -4.07 -15.65
N GLN A 26 -0.98 -4.03 -15.21
CA GLN A 26 0.18 -3.67 -16.02
C GLN A 26 1.29 -4.73 -15.86
N PRO A 27 1.16 -5.91 -16.51
CA PRO A 27 2.08 -7.03 -16.30
C PRO A 27 3.53 -6.76 -16.70
N LYS A 28 3.74 -5.75 -17.56
CA LYS A 28 5.06 -5.34 -18.05
C LYS A 28 5.69 -4.20 -17.23
N ALA A 29 4.97 -3.66 -16.24
CA ALA A 29 5.49 -2.58 -15.42
C ALA A 29 6.76 -3.04 -14.68
N THR A 30 7.76 -2.17 -14.68
CA THR A 30 9.00 -2.42 -13.95
C THR A 30 8.74 -2.35 -12.45
N ASN A 31 9.71 -2.86 -11.68
CA ASN A 31 9.64 -2.71 -10.22
C ASN A 31 9.69 -1.24 -9.80
N GLU A 32 10.46 -0.41 -10.51
CA GLU A 32 10.55 1.04 -10.24
C GLU A 32 9.23 1.75 -10.50
N GLU A 33 8.54 1.43 -11.61
CA GLU A 33 7.22 1.97 -11.91
C GLU A 33 6.18 1.51 -10.88
N THR A 34 6.25 0.25 -10.44
CA THR A 34 5.38 -0.31 -9.41
C THR A 34 5.59 0.41 -8.07
N ILE A 35 6.86 0.58 -7.66
CA ILE A 35 7.20 1.29 -6.42
C ILE A 35 6.76 2.73 -6.51
N LYS A 36 7.08 3.44 -7.61
CA LYS A 36 6.65 4.82 -7.83
C LYS A 36 5.13 4.95 -7.70
N HIS A 37 4.36 4.08 -8.35
CA HIS A 37 2.91 4.09 -8.27
C HIS A 37 2.42 3.95 -6.82
N ILE A 38 2.98 3.02 -6.04
CA ILE A 38 2.56 2.83 -4.65
C ILE A 38 2.92 4.04 -3.79
N THR A 39 4.16 4.55 -3.92
CA THR A 39 4.64 5.67 -3.10
C THR A 39 3.89 6.96 -3.41
N GLU A 40 3.50 7.20 -4.66
CA GLU A 40 2.65 8.34 -5.06
C GLU A 40 1.23 8.25 -4.48
N ASN A 41 0.78 7.05 -4.09
CA ASN A 41 -0.56 6.79 -3.56
C ASN A 41 -0.53 6.38 -2.07
N ILE A 42 0.60 6.61 -1.37
CA ILE A 42 0.78 6.11 0.00
C ILE A 42 -0.15 6.77 1.01
N THR A 43 -0.47 8.06 0.82
CA THR A 43 -1.40 8.79 1.68
C THR A 43 -2.80 8.14 1.64
N GLU A 44 -3.30 7.81 0.45
CA GLU A 44 -4.59 7.11 0.31
C GLU A 44 -4.60 5.73 0.97
N ILE A 45 -3.44 5.04 0.98
CA ILE A 45 -3.32 3.73 1.63
C ILE A 45 -3.42 3.89 3.15
N ILE A 46 -2.77 4.91 3.71
CA ILE A 46 -2.78 5.20 5.14
C ILE A 46 -4.16 5.70 5.59
N ASP A 47 -4.76 6.62 4.84
CA ASP A 47 -6.07 7.19 5.18
C ASP A 47 -7.14 6.11 5.29
N LYS A 48 -7.14 5.11 4.40
CA LYS A 48 -8.07 3.98 4.46
C LYS A 48 -7.86 3.05 5.66
N ILE A 49 -6.62 2.97 6.16
CA ILE A 49 -6.34 2.17 7.37
C ILE A 49 -6.87 2.90 8.59
N ASP A 50 -6.78 4.23 8.61
CA ASP A 50 -7.25 5.06 9.72
C ASP A 50 -8.80 5.22 9.70
N GLU A 51 -9.44 5.19 8.52
CA GLU A 51 -10.91 5.22 8.38
C GLU A 51 -11.62 3.96 8.89
N GLU A 52 -10.95 2.80 8.93
CA GLU A 52 -11.52 1.54 9.45
C GLU A 52 -11.49 1.42 11.00
N GLU A 53 -11.01 2.44 11.73
CA GLU A 53 -11.02 2.47 13.21
C GLU A 53 -12.29 3.09 13.86
N PHE A 54 -13.42 3.20 13.14
CA PHE A 54 -14.72 3.70 13.67
C PHE A 54 -15.87 2.69 13.61
#